data_AF-A0A1E8CTQ9-F1
#
_entry.id   AF-A0A1E8CTQ9-F1
#
_cell.length_a   1.000
_cell.length_b   1.000
_cell.length_c   1.000
_cell.angle_alpha   90.00
_cell.angle_beta   90.00
_cell.angle_gamma   90.00
#
_symmetry.space_group_name_H-M   'P 1'
#
loop_
_entity.id
_entity.type
_entity.pdbx_description
1 polymer ?
#
loop_
_entity_poly.entity_id
_entity_poly.type
_entity_poly.pdbx_seq_one_letter_code
_entity_poly.pdbx_strand_id
1 'polypeptide(L)'
;MCHDASGERGARYAADVVSLHRNLSFSALLSQVDPRHLIHVAERGDGLLTVALQTQHLPHRYLVGLQGFRLAQYLQLGWICEDVMYSSAIFCEPVDAVHPQDVHVMTMSGSGAILGYLALAGPAEGDPADLLDPDRGRFPVEQAHNINLFDHVAGQPGVRTDQVRELKRFVHARTVSDRTQRLRITLELLFGMGQVLARITPAVRTLVGDVEENVALRHLLLAGLDVKLIEGTTPRLTEQDLLRHAYVQRSSVKPFVAHLPSEEEVQQRISMLESTLDSPDLFDATGRMSRSQRGILTRVSG
;
A
#
# COMPACT_ATOMS: atom_id res chain seq x y z
N MET A 1 4.38 25.19 9.64
CA MET A 1 3.10 25.87 9.32
C MET A 1 3.21 26.35 7.88
N CYS A 2 2.35 25.87 6.97
CA CYS A 2 2.24 26.42 5.61
C CYS A 2 1.63 27.84 5.77
N HIS A 3 2.32 28.90 5.35
CA HIS A 3 1.94 30.30 5.64
C HIS A 3 1.61 31.10 4.37
N ASP A 4 0.34 31.48 4.27
CA ASP A 4 -0.41 32.61 3.64
C ASP A 4 0.14 33.51 2.50
N ALA A 5 1.39 33.47 2.06
CA ALA A 5 1.83 34.26 0.88
C ALA A 5 2.35 33.38 -0.28
N SER A 6 2.88 32.19 0.02
CA SER A 6 3.20 31.16 -0.97
C SER A 6 1.99 30.33 -1.39
N GLY A 7 0.88 30.44 -0.66
CA GLY A 7 -0.30 29.58 -0.80
C GLY A 7 -0.90 29.52 -2.22
N GLU A 8 -1.00 30.64 -2.93
CA GLU A 8 -1.56 30.62 -4.30
C GLU A 8 -0.64 29.92 -5.31
N ARG A 9 0.69 30.09 -5.18
CA ARG A 9 1.66 29.43 -6.06
C ARG A 9 1.78 27.95 -5.73
N GLY A 10 1.79 27.61 -4.44
CA GLY A 10 1.74 26.23 -3.95
C GLY A 10 0.50 25.50 -4.45
N ALA A 11 -0.68 26.08 -4.26
CA ALA A 11 -1.95 25.51 -4.70
C ALA A 11 -2.02 25.33 -6.22
N ARG A 12 -1.56 26.31 -6.99
CA ARG A 12 -1.48 26.19 -8.45
C ARG A 12 -0.53 25.06 -8.87
N TYR A 13 0.66 25.00 -8.29
CA TYR A 13 1.64 23.95 -8.59
C TYR A 13 1.09 22.56 -8.22
N ALA A 14 0.41 22.44 -7.08
CA ALA A 14 -0.28 21.21 -6.67
C ALA A 14 -1.37 20.80 -7.68
N ALA A 15 -2.19 21.75 -8.14
CA ALA A 15 -3.20 21.48 -9.17
C ALA A 15 -2.57 21.01 -10.48
N ASP A 16 -1.44 21.60 -10.89
CA ASP A 16 -0.71 21.21 -12.10
C ASP A 16 -0.13 19.79 -11.97
N VAL A 17 0.48 19.45 -10.83
CA VAL A 17 0.99 18.08 -10.54
C VAL A 17 -0.14 17.05 -10.54
N VAL A 18 -1.27 17.37 -9.88
CA VAL A 18 -2.45 16.50 -9.88
C VAL A 18 -2.99 16.31 -11.30
N SER A 19 -3.06 17.37 -12.10
CA SER A 19 -3.53 17.30 -13.48
C SER A 19 -2.61 16.48 -14.36
N LEU A 20 -1.29 16.66 -14.23
CA LEU A 20 -0.27 15.86 -14.93
C LEU A 20 -0.49 14.37 -14.70
N HIS A 21 -0.51 13.93 -13.44
CA HIS A 21 -0.60 12.50 -13.11
C HIS A 21 -1.95 11.87 -13.38
N ARG A 22 -3.04 12.66 -13.33
CA ARG A 22 -4.37 12.21 -13.76
C ARG A 22 -4.41 11.86 -15.25
N ASN A 23 -3.60 12.53 -16.07
CA ASN A 23 -3.60 12.37 -17.53
C ASN A 23 -2.57 11.34 -18.03
N LEU A 24 -1.78 10.72 -17.13
CA LEU A 24 -0.85 9.66 -17.52
C LEU A 24 -1.60 8.37 -17.85
N SER A 25 -1.08 7.64 -18.85
CA SER A 25 -1.57 6.33 -19.24
C SER A 25 -0.46 5.28 -19.11
N PHE A 26 -0.84 4.14 -18.54
CA PHE A 26 -0.03 2.93 -18.37
C PHE A 26 -0.48 1.82 -19.33
N SER A 27 -1.27 2.15 -20.37
CA SER A 27 -1.79 1.17 -21.34
C SER A 27 -0.71 0.34 -22.03
N ALA A 28 0.47 0.91 -22.23
CA ALA A 28 1.63 0.22 -22.80
C ALA A 28 2.50 -0.51 -21.77
N LEU A 29 2.13 -0.56 -20.48
CA LEU A 29 2.98 -1.17 -19.43
C LEU A 29 3.27 -2.65 -19.73
N LEU A 30 2.24 -3.44 -20.03
CA LEU A 30 2.40 -4.88 -20.22
C LEU A 30 3.26 -5.25 -21.43
N SER A 31 3.30 -4.41 -22.47
CA SER A 31 4.17 -4.65 -23.64
C SER A 31 5.64 -4.30 -23.40
N GLN A 32 5.96 -3.74 -22.23
CA GLN A 32 7.28 -3.21 -21.89
C GLN A 32 7.91 -3.97 -20.71
N VAL A 33 7.20 -4.96 -20.17
CA VAL A 33 7.65 -5.83 -19.10
C VAL A 33 7.70 -7.25 -19.64
N ASP A 34 8.79 -7.97 -19.37
CA ASP A 34 8.86 -9.41 -19.68
C ASP A 34 7.74 -10.13 -18.92
N PRO A 35 6.86 -10.90 -19.59
CA PRO A 35 5.76 -11.60 -18.93
C PRO A 35 6.18 -12.50 -17.76
N ARG A 36 7.43 -13.00 -17.75
CA ARG A 36 7.98 -13.82 -16.65
C ARG A 36 8.20 -13.04 -15.36
N HIS A 37 8.25 -11.72 -15.42
CA HIS A 37 8.41 -10.84 -14.27
C HIS A 37 7.07 -10.34 -13.70
N LEU A 38 5.95 -10.64 -14.36
CA LEU A 38 4.63 -10.34 -13.86
C LEU A 38 4.25 -11.38 -12.81
N ILE A 39 4.15 -10.95 -11.55
CA ILE A 39 3.74 -11.83 -10.45
C ILE A 39 2.26 -12.19 -10.59
N HIS A 40 1.45 -11.20 -10.99
CA HIS A 40 0.02 -11.34 -11.21
C HIS A 40 -0.45 -10.42 -12.34
N VAL A 41 -1.37 -10.93 -13.15
CA VAL A 41 -2.15 -10.17 -14.13
C VAL A 41 -3.58 -10.70 -14.10
N ALA A 42 -4.55 -9.81 -13.96
CA ALA A 42 -5.96 -10.12 -14.13
C ALA A 42 -6.61 -9.07 -15.02
N GLU A 43 -7.15 -9.51 -16.15
CA GLU A 43 -7.99 -8.70 -17.03
C GLU A 43 -9.44 -9.14 -16.83
N ARG A 44 -10.31 -8.17 -16.57
CA ARG A 44 -11.73 -8.40 -16.31
C ARG A 44 -12.58 -7.86 -17.46
N GLY A 45 -13.72 -8.50 -17.70
CA GLY A 45 -14.65 -8.12 -18.77
C GLY A 45 -15.30 -6.73 -18.61
N ASP A 46 -15.10 -6.07 -17.47
CA ASP A 46 -15.51 -4.69 -17.20
C ASP A 46 -14.44 -3.65 -17.58
N GLY A 47 -13.35 -4.08 -18.22
CA GLY A 47 -12.28 -3.21 -18.68
C GLY A 47 -11.28 -2.81 -17.59
N LEU A 48 -11.28 -3.51 -16.45
CA LEU A 48 -10.24 -3.38 -15.43
C LEU A 48 -9.08 -4.32 -15.69
N LEU A 49 -7.86 -3.81 -15.47
CA LEU A 49 -6.62 -4.56 -15.52
C LEU A 49 -5.88 -4.41 -14.19
N THR A 50 -5.65 -5.51 -13.49
CA THR A 50 -4.85 -5.54 -12.26
C THR A 50 -3.51 -6.22 -12.54
N VAL A 51 -2.42 -5.58 -12.13
CA VAL A 51 -1.05 -6.08 -12.33
C VAL A 51 -0.28 -6.00 -11.02
N ALA A 52 0.52 -7.04 -10.74
CA ALA A 52 1.53 -7.03 -9.70
C ALA A 52 2.93 -7.33 -10.24
N LEU A 53 3.91 -6.50 -9.90
CA LEU A 53 5.32 -6.68 -10.30
C LEU A 53 6.29 -5.98 -9.32
N GLN A 54 7.54 -6.44 -9.30
CA GLN A 54 8.60 -5.82 -8.51
C GLN A 54 9.16 -4.56 -9.16
N THR A 55 9.65 -3.62 -8.35
CA THR A 55 10.28 -2.37 -8.80
C THR A 55 11.41 -2.60 -9.79
N GLN A 56 12.29 -3.58 -9.54
CA GLN A 56 13.41 -3.89 -10.44
C GLN A 56 13.01 -4.32 -11.86
N HIS A 57 11.74 -4.72 -12.04
CA HIS A 57 11.18 -5.12 -13.33
C HIS A 57 10.25 -4.05 -13.94
N LEU A 58 10.02 -2.95 -13.23
CA LEU A 58 9.20 -1.84 -13.69
C LEU A 58 10.08 -0.83 -14.44
N PRO A 59 9.82 -0.55 -15.73
CA PRO A 59 10.58 0.46 -16.45
C PRO A 59 10.52 1.81 -15.74
N HIS A 60 11.67 2.49 -15.65
CA HIS A 60 11.83 3.70 -14.82
C HIS A 60 10.74 4.76 -15.04
N ARG A 61 10.30 4.98 -16.29
CA ARG A 61 9.22 5.94 -16.60
C ARG A 61 7.89 5.61 -15.90
N TYR A 62 7.56 4.33 -15.76
CA TYR A 62 6.34 3.91 -15.08
C TYR A 62 6.50 4.00 -13.56
N LEU A 63 7.70 3.76 -13.04
CA LEU A 63 7.99 3.99 -11.63
C LEU A 63 7.83 5.47 -11.26
N VAL A 64 8.35 6.40 -12.07
CA VAL A 64 8.14 7.85 -11.90
C VAL A 64 6.65 8.19 -11.93
N GLY A 65 5.91 7.68 -12.93
CA GLY A 65 4.46 7.90 -13.01
C GLY A 65 3.69 7.33 -11.82
N LEU A 66 4.11 6.20 -11.28
CA LEU A 66 3.50 5.55 -10.12
C LEU A 66 3.74 6.34 -8.83
N GLN A 67 4.96 6.81 -8.61
CA GLN A 67 5.29 7.72 -7.50
C GLN A 67 4.56 9.06 -7.63
N GLY A 68 4.37 9.53 -8.85
CA GLY A 68 3.55 10.69 -9.16
C GLY A 68 2.05 10.50 -8.87
N PHE A 69 1.49 9.37 -9.26
CA PHE A 69 0.10 9.01 -8.96
C PHE A 69 -0.17 9.02 -7.45
N ARG A 70 0.71 8.39 -6.66
CA ARG A 70 0.61 8.37 -5.20
C ARG A 70 0.66 9.78 -4.61
N LEU A 71 1.67 10.56 -5.01
CA LEU A 71 1.81 11.97 -4.61
C LEU A 71 0.53 12.76 -4.89
N ALA A 72 -0.03 12.63 -6.10
CA ALA A 72 -1.27 13.31 -6.49
C ALA A 72 -2.45 12.93 -5.59
N GLN A 73 -2.58 11.65 -5.21
CA GLN A 73 -3.63 11.24 -4.28
C GLN A 73 -3.43 11.85 -2.89
N TYR A 74 -2.19 11.91 -2.39
CA TYR A 74 -1.88 12.50 -1.09
C TYR A 74 -2.12 14.02 -1.05
N LEU A 75 -1.79 14.74 -2.12
CA LEU A 75 -2.14 16.16 -2.27
C LEU A 75 -3.66 16.36 -2.19
N GLN A 76 -4.43 15.56 -2.95
CA GLN A 76 -5.89 15.65 -2.93
C GLN A 76 -6.53 15.27 -1.58
N LEU A 77 -5.78 14.56 -0.71
CA LEU A 77 -6.19 14.22 0.65
C LEU A 77 -5.72 15.25 1.69
N GLY A 78 -4.96 16.26 1.29
CA GLY A 78 -4.36 17.26 2.17
C GLY A 78 -3.27 16.67 3.08
N TRP A 79 -2.57 15.62 2.61
CA TRP A 79 -1.55 14.91 3.38
C TRP A 79 -0.13 15.49 3.20
N ILE A 80 0.03 16.42 2.26
CA ILE A 80 1.31 17.01 1.87
C ILE A 80 1.16 18.54 1.87
N CYS A 81 2.17 19.26 2.37
CA CYS A 81 2.20 20.72 2.28
C CYS A 81 2.55 21.15 0.86
N GLU A 82 1.64 21.86 0.21
CA GLU A 82 1.79 22.36 -1.16
C GLU A 82 2.98 23.33 -1.29
N ASP A 83 3.27 24.13 -0.25
CA ASP A 83 4.42 25.05 -0.21
C ASP A 83 5.77 24.31 -0.22
N VAL A 84 5.88 23.21 0.53
CA VAL A 84 7.10 22.39 0.56
C VAL A 84 7.32 21.75 -0.80
N MET A 85 6.25 21.25 -1.41
CA MET A 85 6.28 20.65 -2.72
C MET A 85 6.68 21.67 -3.81
N TYR A 86 6.11 22.88 -3.78
CA TYR A 86 6.44 23.95 -4.71
C TYR A 86 7.89 24.43 -4.56
N SER A 87 8.34 24.72 -3.34
CA SER A 87 9.70 25.21 -3.08
C SER A 87 10.79 24.19 -3.44
N SER A 88 10.45 22.90 -3.39
CA SER A 88 11.36 21.80 -3.74
C SER A 88 11.14 21.24 -5.16
N ALA A 89 10.23 21.83 -5.94
CA ALA A 89 9.84 21.37 -7.28
C ALA A 89 9.50 19.86 -7.35
N ILE A 90 8.86 19.34 -6.31
CA ILE A 90 8.52 17.92 -6.19
C ILE A 90 7.28 17.64 -7.04
N PHE A 91 7.42 16.78 -8.05
CA PHE A 91 6.30 16.32 -8.88
C PHE A 91 6.05 14.82 -8.77
N CYS A 92 6.90 14.06 -8.06
CA CYS A 92 6.66 12.66 -7.70
C CYS A 92 7.34 12.35 -6.36
N GLU A 93 6.90 11.31 -5.65
CA GLU A 93 7.65 10.80 -4.50
C GLU A 93 9.08 10.35 -4.93
N PRO A 94 10.09 10.42 -4.04
CA PRO A 94 11.47 10.05 -4.37
C PRO A 94 11.56 8.61 -4.89
N VAL A 95 12.14 8.44 -6.08
CA VAL A 95 12.23 7.15 -6.78
C VAL A 95 13.37 6.29 -6.23
N ASP A 96 14.41 6.93 -5.71
CA ASP A 96 15.55 6.32 -5.02
C ASP A 96 15.19 5.71 -3.66
N ALA A 97 14.10 6.18 -3.03
CA ALA A 97 13.57 5.61 -1.80
C ALA A 97 12.77 4.30 -2.00
N VAL A 98 12.66 3.80 -3.25
CA VAL A 98 11.93 2.58 -3.58
C VAL A 98 12.91 1.42 -3.65
N HIS A 99 12.67 0.39 -2.85
CA HIS A 99 13.57 -0.76 -2.84
C HIS A 99 13.33 -1.63 -4.09
N PRO A 100 14.37 -2.21 -4.73
CA PRO A 100 14.21 -3.01 -5.96
C PRO A 100 13.24 -4.19 -5.84
N GLN A 101 13.05 -4.71 -4.62
CA GLN A 101 12.14 -5.81 -4.32
C GLN A 101 10.75 -5.37 -3.83
N ASP A 102 10.46 -4.06 -3.76
CA ASP A 102 9.09 -3.60 -3.49
C ASP A 102 8.17 -4.16 -4.57
N VAL A 103 7.00 -4.66 -4.16
CA VAL A 103 5.98 -5.14 -5.08
C VAL A 103 4.88 -4.09 -5.19
N HIS A 104 4.59 -3.70 -6.43
CA HIS A 104 3.53 -2.77 -6.77
C HIS A 104 2.32 -3.53 -7.27
N VAL A 105 1.16 -3.37 -6.62
CA VAL A 105 -0.12 -3.88 -7.11
C VAL A 105 -0.95 -2.70 -7.54
N MET A 106 -1.35 -2.66 -8.82
CA MET A 106 -2.12 -1.57 -9.38
C MET A 106 -3.30 -2.09 -10.19
N THR A 107 -4.45 -1.44 -10.05
CA THR A 107 -5.62 -1.66 -10.89
C THR A 107 -5.79 -0.44 -11.80
N MET A 108 -5.92 -0.69 -13.09
CA MET A 108 -6.00 0.31 -14.16
C MET A 108 -7.32 0.18 -14.93
N SER A 109 -7.79 1.28 -15.51
CA SER A 109 -8.84 1.26 -16.53
C SER A 109 -8.32 0.75 -17.87
N GLY A 110 -9.21 0.46 -18.81
CA GLY A 110 -8.84 0.11 -20.19
C GLY A 110 -8.06 1.21 -20.94
N SER A 111 -8.15 2.48 -20.49
CA SER A 111 -7.29 3.56 -21.00
C SER A 111 -5.90 3.60 -20.37
N GLY A 112 -5.61 2.73 -19.41
CA GLY A 112 -4.37 2.68 -18.65
C GLY A 112 -4.27 3.70 -17.52
N ALA A 113 -5.36 4.36 -17.11
CA ALA A 113 -5.33 5.24 -15.95
C ALA A 113 -5.32 4.39 -14.67
N ILE A 114 -4.44 4.67 -13.71
CA ILE A 114 -4.42 3.98 -12.42
C ILE A 114 -5.67 4.40 -11.63
N LEU A 115 -6.45 3.41 -11.19
CA LEU A 115 -7.67 3.59 -10.40
C LEU A 115 -7.47 3.21 -8.93
N GLY A 116 -6.54 2.30 -8.66
CA GLY A 116 -6.17 1.89 -7.31
C GLY A 116 -4.76 1.35 -7.26
N TYR A 117 -4.15 1.46 -6.08
CA TYR A 117 -2.78 1.06 -5.85
C TYR A 117 -2.59 0.59 -4.40
N LEU A 118 -1.71 -0.40 -4.22
CA LEU A 118 -1.06 -0.71 -2.95
C LEU A 118 0.38 -1.17 -3.21
N ALA A 119 1.20 -1.15 -2.17
CA ALA A 119 2.57 -1.62 -2.21
C ALA A 119 2.85 -2.61 -1.08
N LEU A 120 3.64 -3.64 -1.36
CA LEU A 120 4.36 -4.39 -0.35
C LEU A 120 5.82 -3.96 -0.43
N ALA A 121 6.26 -3.14 0.51
CA ALA A 121 7.66 -2.77 0.59
C ALA A 121 8.48 -4.03 0.92
N GLY A 122 9.66 -4.10 0.31
CA GLY A 122 10.62 -5.17 0.41
C GLY A 122 11.09 -5.41 1.84
N PRO A 123 11.96 -6.40 2.03
CA PRO A 123 12.51 -6.67 3.35
C PRO A 123 13.29 -5.47 3.88
N ALA A 124 13.55 -5.44 5.19
CA ALA A 124 14.47 -4.45 5.76
C ALA A 124 15.83 -4.52 5.04
N GLU A 125 16.50 -3.38 4.91
CA GLU A 125 17.83 -3.33 4.31
C GLU A 125 18.83 -4.19 5.10
N GLY A 126 19.75 -4.83 4.37
CA GLY A 126 20.81 -5.68 4.93
C GLY A 126 20.56 -7.18 4.76
N ASP A 127 21.43 -7.98 5.37
CA ASP A 127 21.30 -9.43 5.35
C ASP A 127 20.10 -9.88 6.19
N PRO A 128 19.42 -10.98 5.79
CA PRO A 128 18.35 -11.54 6.59
C PRO A 128 18.80 -11.87 8.01
N ALA A 129 18.15 -11.25 8.99
CA ALA A 129 18.41 -11.45 10.41
C ALA A 129 17.20 -12.13 11.08
N ASP A 130 17.39 -12.68 12.28
CA ASP A 130 16.26 -13.12 13.09
C ASP A 130 15.35 -11.93 13.41
N LEU A 131 14.04 -12.11 13.34
CA LEU A 131 13.07 -11.05 13.58
C LEU A 131 13.10 -10.53 15.03
N LEU A 132 13.54 -11.37 15.98
CA LEU A 132 13.65 -11.04 17.39
C LEU A 132 15.05 -10.58 17.79
N ASP A 133 15.99 -10.51 16.86
CA ASP A 133 17.30 -9.91 17.10
C ASP A 133 17.13 -8.41 17.37
N PRO A 134 17.55 -7.89 18.54
CA PRO A 134 17.43 -6.47 18.86
C PRO A 134 18.24 -5.55 17.92
N ASP A 135 19.27 -6.09 17.26
CA ASP A 135 20.17 -5.33 16.37
C ASP A 135 19.73 -5.41 14.89
N ARG A 136 18.61 -6.06 14.57
CA ARG A 136 18.10 -6.12 13.19
C ARG A 136 17.77 -4.73 12.66
N GLY A 137 17.86 -4.58 11.34
CA GLY A 137 17.37 -3.38 10.64
C GLY A 137 15.91 -3.08 10.97
N ARG A 138 15.60 -1.81 11.25
CA ARG A 138 14.24 -1.35 11.53
C ARG A 138 13.42 -1.26 10.24
N PHE A 139 12.19 -1.75 10.28
CA PHE A 139 11.22 -1.54 9.20
C PHE A 139 10.86 -0.05 9.09
N PRO A 140 10.49 0.45 7.91
CA PRO A 140 10.10 1.85 7.76
C PRO A 140 9.03 2.32 8.76
N VAL A 141 8.02 1.51 9.09
CA VAL A 141 7.04 1.86 10.14
C VAL A 141 7.68 2.01 11.52
N GLU A 142 8.68 1.20 11.86
CA GLU A 142 9.44 1.31 13.10
C GLU A 142 10.26 2.57 13.17
N GLN A 143 10.82 2.99 12.03
CA GLN A 143 11.52 4.26 11.90
C GLN A 143 10.54 5.43 12.08
N ALA A 144 9.38 5.39 11.41
CA ALA A 144 8.37 6.43 11.45
C ALA A 144 7.79 6.64 12.86
N HIS A 145 7.58 5.56 13.62
CA HIS A 145 7.04 5.61 14.98
C HIS A 145 8.12 5.58 16.08
N ASN A 146 9.39 5.38 15.71
CA ASN A 146 10.52 5.20 16.62
C ASN A 146 10.26 4.15 17.72
N ILE A 147 9.81 2.97 17.30
CA ILE A 147 9.55 1.81 18.16
C ILE A 147 10.17 0.55 17.56
N ASN A 148 10.20 -0.54 18.32
CA ASN A 148 10.35 -1.90 17.80
C ASN A 148 9.00 -2.59 17.91
N LEU A 149 8.41 -3.02 16.79
CA LEU A 149 7.06 -3.61 16.78
C LEU A 149 6.97 -4.85 17.68
N PHE A 150 8.04 -5.63 17.75
CA PHE A 150 8.03 -6.93 18.43
C PHE A 150 8.31 -6.85 19.93
N ASP A 151 8.57 -5.65 20.46
CA ASP A 151 8.52 -5.39 21.90
C ASP A 151 7.06 -5.36 22.41
N HIS A 152 6.10 -5.05 21.51
CA HIS A 152 4.67 -4.93 21.81
C HIS A 152 3.83 -6.10 21.31
N VAL A 153 4.31 -6.77 20.26
CA VAL A 153 3.65 -7.90 19.63
C VAL A 153 4.59 -9.09 19.57
N ALA A 154 4.23 -10.20 20.20
CA ALA A 154 5.02 -11.42 20.12
C ALA A 154 5.28 -11.83 18.65
N GLY A 155 6.55 -11.87 18.26
CA GLY A 155 6.99 -12.35 16.95
C GLY A 155 6.83 -13.87 16.83
N GLN A 156 6.80 -14.36 15.59
CA GLN A 156 6.80 -15.79 15.33
C GLN A 156 8.24 -16.33 15.42
N PRO A 157 8.49 -17.38 16.23
CA PRO A 157 9.83 -17.97 16.32
C PRO A 157 10.35 -18.46 14.96
N GLY A 158 11.63 -18.20 14.68
CA GLY A 158 12.29 -18.63 13.44
C GLY A 158 11.91 -17.83 12.19
N VAL A 159 11.11 -16.76 12.33
CA VAL A 159 10.88 -15.82 11.24
C VAL A 159 12.07 -14.87 11.12
N ARG A 160 12.49 -14.61 9.88
CA ARG A 160 13.54 -13.65 9.55
C ARG A 160 12.99 -12.35 9.00
N THR A 161 13.81 -11.31 8.99
CA THR A 161 13.46 -9.99 8.41
C THR A 161 13.08 -10.06 6.94
N ASP A 162 13.64 -11.01 6.17
CA ASP A 162 13.32 -11.19 4.75
C ASP A 162 11.98 -11.89 4.47
N GLN A 163 11.36 -12.43 5.52
CA GLN A 163 9.99 -12.99 5.51
C GLN A 163 8.95 -11.98 6.03
N VAL A 164 9.36 -10.74 6.25
CA VAL A 164 8.47 -9.63 6.61
C VAL A 164 8.33 -8.70 5.40
N ARG A 165 7.11 -8.20 5.17
CA ARG A 165 6.85 -7.14 4.19
C ARG A 165 6.04 -6.04 4.85
N GLU A 166 6.30 -4.80 4.47
CA GLU A 166 5.49 -3.68 4.95
C GLU A 166 4.40 -3.36 3.93
N LEU A 167 3.14 -3.49 4.33
CA LEU A 167 2.01 -3.09 3.51
C LEU A 167 1.82 -1.59 3.60
N LYS A 168 1.90 -0.93 2.45
CA LYS A 168 1.84 0.53 2.33
C LYS A 168 0.89 0.99 1.25
N ARG A 169 0.52 2.27 1.36
CA ARG A 169 -0.02 3.08 0.26
C ARG A 169 -1.30 2.55 -0.38
N PHE A 170 -2.21 2.01 0.42
CA PHE A 170 -3.52 1.62 -0.08
C PHE A 170 -4.32 2.88 -0.47
N VAL A 171 -4.38 3.19 -1.77
CA VAL A 171 -5.03 4.40 -2.28
C VAL A 171 -5.90 4.12 -3.49
N HIS A 172 -6.96 4.92 -3.63
CA HIS A 172 -7.82 4.95 -4.81
C HIS A 172 -7.66 6.29 -5.51
N ALA A 173 -7.78 6.29 -6.83
CA ALA A 173 -7.92 7.51 -7.60
C ALA A 173 -9.18 8.27 -7.13
N ARG A 174 -9.04 9.57 -6.83
CA ARG A 174 -10.17 10.40 -6.39
C ARG A 174 -11.28 10.55 -7.43
N THR A 175 -10.99 10.25 -8.69
CA THR A 175 -11.96 10.21 -9.80
C THR A 175 -12.94 9.05 -9.69
N VAL A 176 -12.63 7.99 -8.92
CA VAL A 176 -13.52 6.86 -8.70
C VAL A 176 -14.59 7.22 -7.67
N SER A 177 -15.74 7.72 -8.14
CA SER A 177 -16.87 8.09 -7.28
C SER A 177 -17.88 6.95 -7.07
N ASP A 178 -18.00 6.05 -8.05
CA ASP A 178 -18.94 4.93 -7.96
C ASP A 178 -18.52 3.94 -6.86
N ARG A 179 -19.49 3.59 -5.99
CA ARG A 179 -19.23 2.76 -4.81
C ARG A 179 -18.92 1.32 -5.20
N THR A 180 -19.61 0.80 -6.21
CA THR A 180 -19.43 -0.57 -6.70
C THR A 180 -18.05 -0.73 -7.32
N GLN A 181 -17.66 0.21 -8.19
CA GLN A 181 -16.33 0.25 -8.80
C GLN A 181 -15.23 0.40 -7.75
N ARG A 182 -15.42 1.27 -6.74
CA ARG A 182 -14.46 1.41 -5.66
C ARG A 182 -14.28 0.11 -4.86
N LEU A 183 -15.38 -0.59 -4.57
CA LEU A 183 -15.32 -1.91 -3.92
C LEU A 183 -14.61 -2.93 -4.82
N ARG A 184 -14.95 -2.96 -6.12
CA ARG A 184 -14.29 -3.83 -7.10
C ARG A 184 -12.79 -3.62 -7.11
N ILE A 185 -12.32 -2.38 -7.23
CA ILE A 185 -10.90 -2.04 -7.18
C ILE A 185 -10.27 -2.49 -5.85
N THR A 186 -10.93 -2.26 -4.72
CA THR A 186 -10.44 -2.73 -3.42
C THR A 186 -10.21 -4.24 -3.43
N LEU A 187 -11.19 -5.01 -3.91
CA LEU A 187 -11.13 -6.47 -3.97
C LEU A 187 -10.05 -6.96 -4.94
N GLU A 188 -9.91 -6.32 -6.10
CA GLU A 188 -8.86 -6.62 -7.08
C GLU A 188 -7.46 -6.37 -6.51
N LEU A 189 -7.26 -5.26 -5.78
CA LEU A 189 -6.00 -4.97 -5.09
C LEU A 189 -5.70 -6.02 -4.01
N LEU A 190 -6.69 -6.42 -3.22
CA LEU A 190 -6.54 -7.47 -2.20
C LEU A 190 -6.25 -8.84 -2.84
N PHE A 191 -6.90 -9.16 -3.95
CA PHE A 191 -6.64 -10.37 -4.72
C PHE A 191 -5.22 -10.39 -5.29
N GLY A 192 -4.78 -9.28 -5.91
CA GLY A 192 -3.41 -9.12 -6.38
C GLY A 192 -2.38 -9.24 -5.26
N MET A 193 -2.65 -8.65 -4.09
CA MET A 193 -1.81 -8.82 -2.90
C MET A 193 -1.75 -10.29 -2.47
N GLY A 194 -2.88 -10.99 -2.39
CA GLY A 194 -2.91 -12.42 -2.07
C GLY A 194 -2.05 -13.25 -3.03
N GLN A 195 -2.19 -13.00 -4.34
CA GLN A 195 -1.40 -13.66 -5.38
C GLN A 195 0.11 -13.39 -5.22
N VAL A 196 0.50 -12.18 -4.80
CA VAL A 196 1.90 -11.88 -4.48
C VAL A 196 2.37 -12.69 -3.27
N LEU A 197 1.61 -12.69 -2.18
CA LEU A 197 1.96 -13.41 -0.95
C LEU A 197 2.11 -14.91 -1.18
N ALA A 198 1.30 -15.49 -2.07
CA ALA A 198 1.36 -16.90 -2.45
C ALA A 198 2.56 -17.26 -3.33
N ARG A 199 3.22 -16.30 -3.99
CA ARG A 199 4.25 -16.57 -5.01
C ARG A 199 5.64 -16.07 -4.65
N ILE A 200 5.74 -15.09 -3.75
CA ILE A 200 7.03 -14.50 -3.39
C ILE A 200 7.86 -15.46 -2.55
N THR A 201 9.17 -15.48 -2.80
CA THR A 201 10.14 -16.30 -2.08
C THR A 201 11.22 -15.40 -1.43
N PRO A 202 11.57 -15.61 -0.15
CA PRO A 202 10.95 -16.56 0.77
C PRO A 202 9.48 -16.19 1.07
N ALA A 203 8.69 -17.18 1.49
CA ALA A 203 7.30 -16.97 1.84
C ALA A 203 7.18 -15.91 2.96
N VAL A 204 6.31 -14.94 2.75
CA VAL A 204 6.03 -13.90 3.75
C VAL A 204 5.30 -14.55 4.92
N ARG A 205 5.76 -14.27 6.13
CA ARG A 205 5.20 -14.80 7.38
C ARG A 205 4.51 -13.71 8.19
N THR A 206 4.91 -12.46 8.01
CA THR A 206 4.35 -11.32 8.74
C THR A 206 4.24 -10.10 7.83
N LEU A 207 3.10 -9.43 7.91
CA LEU A 207 2.90 -8.09 7.37
C LEU A 207 3.02 -7.08 8.51
N VAL A 208 3.72 -6.00 8.24
CA VAL A 208 3.78 -4.83 9.13
C VAL A 208 3.33 -3.59 8.37
N GLY A 209 3.19 -2.47 9.05
CA GLY A 209 2.91 -1.18 8.44
C GLY A 209 2.13 -0.31 9.40
N ASP A 210 1.56 0.76 8.88
CA ASP A 210 0.68 1.62 9.63
C ASP A 210 -0.61 1.91 8.86
N VAL A 211 -1.66 2.24 9.60
CA VAL A 211 -2.99 2.45 9.04
C VAL A 211 -3.72 3.58 9.73
N GLU A 212 -4.50 4.32 8.94
CA GLU A 212 -5.61 5.10 9.46
C GLU A 212 -6.77 4.17 9.83
N GLU A 213 -7.11 4.15 11.12
CA GLU A 213 -8.10 3.23 11.69
C GLU A 213 -9.47 3.30 10.99
N ASN A 214 -9.91 4.51 10.65
CA ASN A 214 -11.23 4.75 10.04
C ASN A 214 -11.27 4.52 8.51
N VAL A 215 -10.13 4.21 7.89
CA VAL A 215 -10.03 4.16 6.41
C VAL A 215 -9.41 2.85 5.94
N ALA A 216 -8.16 2.59 6.30
CA ALA A 216 -7.38 1.49 5.72
C ALA A 216 -7.54 0.17 6.48
N LEU A 217 -7.75 0.24 7.81
CA LEU A 217 -7.86 -0.96 8.65
C LEU A 217 -8.97 -1.90 8.19
N ARG A 218 -10.13 -1.37 7.77
CA ARG A 218 -11.24 -2.18 7.27
C ARG A 218 -10.88 -3.04 6.05
N HIS A 219 -9.94 -2.59 5.20
CA HIS A 219 -9.50 -3.36 4.04
C HIS A 219 -8.60 -4.54 4.47
N LEU A 220 -7.79 -4.36 5.51
CA LEU A 220 -7.00 -5.44 6.11
C LEU A 220 -7.91 -6.52 6.72
N LEU A 221 -8.94 -6.07 7.46
CA LEU A 221 -9.92 -6.97 8.05
C LEU A 221 -10.76 -7.67 6.98
N LEU A 222 -11.05 -6.99 5.86
CA LEU A 222 -11.73 -7.58 4.72
C LEU A 222 -10.87 -8.66 4.04
N ALA A 223 -9.55 -8.52 4.03
CA ALA A 223 -8.61 -9.54 3.59
C ALA A 223 -8.47 -10.71 4.59
N GLY A 224 -9.25 -10.71 5.68
CA GLY A 224 -9.24 -11.74 6.70
C GLY A 224 -7.99 -11.71 7.62
N LEU A 225 -7.22 -10.63 7.62
CA LEU A 225 -6.00 -10.54 8.44
C LEU A 225 -6.33 -10.44 9.93
N ASP A 226 -5.54 -11.11 10.76
CA ASP A 226 -5.49 -10.86 12.21
C ASP A 226 -4.51 -9.72 12.47
N VAL A 227 -5.05 -8.54 12.75
CA VAL A 227 -4.32 -7.29 12.87
C VAL A 227 -4.15 -6.93 14.34
N LYS A 228 -2.90 -6.81 14.77
CA LYS A 228 -2.50 -6.33 16.10
C LYS A 228 -2.10 -4.87 15.96
N LEU A 229 -2.95 -3.96 16.41
CA LEU A 229 -2.78 -2.52 16.31
C LEU A 229 -2.11 -1.98 17.57
N ILE A 230 -0.98 -1.29 17.40
CA ILE A 230 -0.19 -0.73 18.50
C ILE A 230 -0.67 0.69 18.79
N GLU A 231 -1.16 0.92 20.00
CA GLU A 231 -1.69 2.21 20.44
C GLU A 231 -0.65 3.03 21.21
N GLY A 232 -0.89 4.33 21.44
CA GLY A 232 0.00 5.16 22.28
C GLY A 232 1.33 5.57 21.62
N THR A 233 1.58 5.18 20.37
CA THR A 233 2.78 5.59 19.64
C THR A 233 2.66 7.04 19.14
N THR A 234 3.79 7.74 19.05
CA THR A 234 3.85 9.11 18.52
C THR A 234 4.83 9.15 17.34
N PRO A 235 4.34 9.36 16.11
CA PRO A 235 5.21 9.48 14.94
C PRO A 235 6.28 10.55 15.11
N ARG A 236 7.50 10.26 14.68
CA ARG A 236 8.65 11.18 14.71
C ARG A 236 9.26 11.34 13.32
N LEU A 237 8.53 12.02 12.44
CA LEU A 237 9.01 12.36 11.11
C LEU A 237 9.78 13.69 11.12
N THR A 238 10.80 13.82 10.28
CA THR A 238 11.56 15.07 10.13
C THR A 238 10.70 16.16 9.48
N GLU A 239 11.06 17.45 9.65
CA GLU A 239 10.34 18.56 8.99
C GLU A 239 10.38 18.51 7.45
N GLN A 240 11.33 17.76 6.88
CA GLN A 240 11.47 17.57 5.44
C GLN A 240 10.67 16.38 4.90
N ASP A 241 10.09 15.57 5.78
CA ASP A 241 9.28 14.42 5.37
C ASP A 241 7.98 14.90 4.71
N LEU A 242 7.76 14.47 3.46
CA LEU A 242 6.60 14.85 2.66
C LEU A 242 5.27 14.52 3.36
N LEU A 243 5.25 13.48 4.19
CA LEU A 243 4.06 12.96 4.84
C LEU A 243 3.97 13.33 6.31
N ARG A 244 4.86 14.18 6.81
CA ARG A 244 4.78 14.73 8.17
C ARG A 244 3.38 15.22 8.51
N HIS A 245 2.71 15.88 7.58
CA HIS A 245 1.35 16.38 7.77
C HIS A 245 0.34 15.24 8.04
N ALA A 246 0.43 14.13 7.31
CA ALA A 246 -0.44 12.98 7.52
C ALA A 246 -0.25 12.35 8.91
N TYR A 247 0.99 12.25 9.39
CA TYR A 247 1.29 11.58 10.66
C TYR A 247 1.10 12.49 11.88
N VAL A 248 1.54 13.74 11.81
CA VAL A 248 1.65 14.62 12.98
C VAL A 248 0.41 15.48 13.20
N GLN A 249 -0.22 15.97 12.12
CA GLN A 249 -1.35 16.89 12.25
C GLN A 249 -2.69 16.18 12.38
N ARG A 250 -2.81 14.98 11.79
CA ARG A 250 -4.05 14.20 11.84
C ARG A 250 -4.07 13.18 12.99
N SER A 251 -2.90 12.81 13.53
CA SER A 251 -2.72 11.84 14.63
C SER A 251 -3.57 10.57 14.47
N SER A 252 -3.75 10.10 13.24
CA SER A 252 -4.71 9.04 12.90
C SER A 252 -4.05 7.72 12.50
N VAL A 253 -2.73 7.72 12.34
CA VAL A 253 -1.95 6.60 11.82
C VAL A 253 -1.37 5.80 12.98
N LYS A 254 -1.66 4.49 13.02
CA LYS A 254 -1.20 3.57 14.07
C LYS A 254 -0.44 2.39 13.44
N PRO A 255 0.70 1.96 14.03
CA PRO A 255 1.41 0.78 13.58
C PRO A 255 0.58 -0.48 13.78
N PHE A 256 0.80 -1.47 12.92
CA PHE A 256 0.22 -2.79 13.08
C PHE A 256 1.20 -3.90 12.74
N VAL A 257 0.91 -5.08 13.29
CA VAL A 257 1.51 -6.36 12.92
C VAL A 257 0.39 -7.32 12.58
N ALA A 258 0.48 -8.00 11.44
CA ALA A 258 -0.42 -9.07 11.05
C ALA A 258 0.39 -10.31 10.66
N HIS A 259 0.24 -11.38 11.43
CA HIS A 259 0.84 -12.64 11.05
C HIS A 259 0.03 -13.28 9.94
N LEU A 260 0.72 -13.75 8.90
CA LEU A 260 0.05 -14.45 7.83
C LEU A 260 -0.30 -15.87 8.29
N PRO A 261 -1.45 -16.38 7.83
CA PRO A 261 -1.84 -17.76 8.12
C PRO A 261 -0.99 -18.75 7.32
N SER A 262 -1.32 -20.04 7.41
CA SER A 262 -0.68 -21.08 6.59
C SER A 262 -0.85 -20.80 5.10
N GLU A 263 0.02 -21.38 4.27
CA GLU A 263 -0.07 -21.26 2.81
C GLU A 263 -1.43 -21.76 2.28
N GLU A 264 -1.94 -22.86 2.83
CA GLU A 264 -3.25 -23.41 2.49
C GLU A 264 -4.38 -22.41 2.78
N GLU A 265 -4.35 -21.75 3.94
CA GLU A 265 -5.32 -20.72 4.28
C GLU A 265 -5.19 -19.47 3.39
N VAL A 266 -3.98 -19.07 3.01
CA VAL A 266 -3.76 -18.00 2.03
C VAL A 266 -4.40 -18.37 0.69
N GLN A 267 -4.18 -19.60 0.20
CA GLN A 267 -4.79 -20.06 -1.05
C GLN A 267 -6.32 -20.09 -0.96
N GLN A 268 -6.88 -20.55 0.16
CA GLN A 268 -8.33 -20.53 0.37
C GLN A 268 -8.90 -19.10 0.29
N ARG A 269 -8.22 -18.13 0.91
CA ARG A 269 -8.61 -16.70 0.87
C ARG A 269 -8.56 -16.15 -0.55
N ILE A 270 -7.54 -16.52 -1.33
CA ILE A 270 -7.40 -16.13 -2.74
C ILE A 270 -8.58 -16.65 -3.56
N SER A 271 -8.92 -17.94 -3.41
CA SER A 271 -10.07 -18.54 -4.12
C SER A 271 -11.40 -17.88 -3.72
N MET A 272 -11.56 -17.49 -2.46
CA MET A 272 -12.75 -16.77 -1.99
C MET A 272 -12.84 -15.35 -2.56
N LEU A 273 -11.71 -14.62 -2.64
CA LEU A 273 -11.66 -13.31 -3.28
C LEU A 273 -11.98 -13.40 -4.78
N GLU A 274 -11.43 -14.39 -5.47
CA GLU A 274 -11.73 -14.65 -6.89
C GLU A 274 -13.22 -14.93 -7.11
N SER A 275 -13.79 -15.85 -6.32
CA SER A 275 -15.23 -16.15 -6.38
C SER A 275 -16.11 -14.93 -6.07
N THR A 276 -15.64 -14.06 -5.17
CA THR A 276 -16.33 -12.81 -4.84
C THR A 276 -16.29 -11.82 -6.01
N LEU A 277 -15.13 -11.70 -6.66
CA LEU A 277 -14.93 -10.86 -7.83
C LEU A 277 -15.75 -11.33 -9.05
N ASP A 278 -16.02 -12.62 -9.17
CA ASP A 278 -16.85 -13.15 -10.26
C ASP A 278 -18.36 -13.05 -9.99
N SER A 279 -18.75 -12.54 -8.82
CA SER A 279 -20.16 -12.41 -8.46
C SER A 279 -20.83 -11.21 -9.15
N PRO A 280 -22.07 -11.37 -9.68
CA PRO A 280 -22.83 -10.26 -10.22
C PRO A 280 -23.30 -9.26 -9.15
N ASP A 281 -23.40 -9.68 -7.87
CA ASP A 281 -23.66 -8.81 -6.73
C ASP A 281 -22.45 -8.79 -5.80
N LEU A 282 -21.54 -7.85 -6.08
CA LEU A 282 -20.30 -7.70 -5.32
C LEU A 282 -20.55 -7.39 -3.84
N PHE A 283 -21.59 -6.63 -3.49
CA PHE A 283 -21.82 -6.24 -2.09
C PHE A 283 -22.27 -7.43 -1.26
N ASP A 284 -23.21 -8.21 -1.77
CA ASP A 284 -23.70 -9.41 -1.09
C ASP A 284 -22.60 -10.48 -0.99
N ALA A 285 -21.85 -10.71 -2.08
CA ALA A 285 -20.73 -11.62 -2.08
C ALA A 285 -19.63 -11.21 -1.09
N THR A 286 -19.27 -9.93 -1.06
CA THR A 286 -18.32 -9.38 -0.08
C THR A 286 -18.83 -9.56 1.35
N GLY A 287 -20.13 -9.34 1.57
CA GLY A 287 -20.77 -9.54 2.87
C GLY A 287 -20.69 -11.01 3.33
N ARG A 288 -20.89 -11.97 2.42
CA ARG A 288 -20.72 -13.40 2.72
C ARG A 288 -19.26 -13.74 3.04
N MET A 289 -18.33 -13.29 2.21
CA MET A 289 -16.88 -13.52 2.39
C MET A 289 -16.41 -13.00 3.75
N SER A 290 -16.79 -11.76 4.10
CA SER A 290 -16.41 -11.16 5.38
C SER A 290 -17.01 -11.88 6.60
N ARG A 291 -18.13 -12.60 6.44
CA ARG A 291 -18.73 -13.41 7.51
C ARG A 291 -18.05 -14.76 7.67
N SER A 292 -17.59 -15.38 6.59
CA SER A 292 -16.93 -16.69 6.63
C SER A 292 -15.46 -16.60 7.04
N GLN A 293 -14.77 -15.51 6.69
CA GLN A 293 -13.38 -15.25 7.10
C GLN A 293 -13.25 -13.81 7.57
N ARG A 294 -13.64 -13.58 8.83
CA ARG A 294 -13.57 -12.26 9.44
C ARG A 294 -12.15 -12.00 9.95
N GLY A 295 -11.53 -10.93 9.48
CA GLY A 295 -10.30 -10.42 10.09
C GLY A 295 -10.53 -10.02 11.54
N ILE A 296 -9.51 -10.22 12.37
CA ILE A 296 -9.55 -9.95 13.79
C ILE A 296 -8.77 -8.67 14.05
N LEU A 297 -9.26 -7.83 14.97
CA LEU A 297 -8.54 -6.66 15.43
C LEU A 297 -8.24 -6.84 16.93
N THR A 298 -6.97 -6.87 17.26
CA THR A 298 -6.48 -6.84 18.64
C THR A 298 -5.74 -5.53 18.87
N ARG A 299 -6.01 -4.84 19.98
CA ARG A 299 -5.27 -3.63 20.38
C ARG A 299 -4.22 -3.98 21.41
N VAL A 300 -3.03 -3.44 21.26
CA VAL A 300 -1.91 -3.61 22.20
C VAL A 300 -1.33 -2.25 22.56
N SER A 301 -0.82 -2.13 23.79
CA SER A 301 -0.19 -0.89 24.25
C SER A 301 1.22 -0.74 23.70
N GLY A 302 1.48 0.41 23.09
CA GLY A 302 2.80 0.91 22.69
C GLY A 302 3.56 1.59 23.82
#